data_AF-A0A242VXT5-F1
#
_entry.id   AF-A0A242VXT5-F1
#
_cell.length_a   1.000
_cell.length_b   1.000
_cell.length_c   1.000
_cell.angle_alpha   90.00
_cell.angle_beta   90.00
_cell.angle_gamma   90.00
#
_symmetry.space_group_name_H-M   'P 1'
#
loop_
_entity.id
_entity.type
_entity.pdbx_description
1 polymer ?
#
loop_
_entity_poly.entity_id
_entity_poly.type
_entity_poly.pdbx_seq_one_letter_code
_entity_poly.pdbx_strand_id
1 'polypeptide(L)' 'MRFYKNDLVMVINHPKLQGLGKVTEASDEIALVWVYLYADNNEEFIHIDFLKHATEDEIRAASKS' A
#
# COMPACT_ATOMS: atom_id res chain seq x y z
N MET A 1 6.24 -11.86 3.89
CA MET A 1 4.99 -11.17 4.25
C MET A 1 4.03 -11.33 3.09
N ARG A 2 2.71 -11.51 3.31
CA ARG A 2 1.70 -11.65 2.25
C ARG A 2 0.67 -10.53 2.36
N PHE A 3 0.20 -10.06 1.22
CA PHE A 3 -0.84 -9.04 1.10
C PHE A 3 -2.02 -9.59 0.31
N TYR A 4 -3.23 -9.18 0.67
CA TYR A 4 -4.45 -9.61 0.02
C TYR A 4 -5.23 -8.42 -0.52
N LYS A 5 -6.10 -8.69 -1.50
CA LYS A 5 -7.00 -7.69 -2.04
C LYS A 5 -7.82 -7.04 -0.92
N ASN A 6 -7.85 -5.71 -0.93
CA ASN A 6 -8.41 -4.81 0.08
C ASN A 6 -7.58 -4.60 1.36
N ASP A 7 -6.39 -5.18 1.49
CA ASP A 7 -5.49 -4.82 2.58
C ASP A 7 -5.12 -3.33 2.48
N LEU A 8 -5.14 -2.64 3.63
CA LEU A 8 -4.61 -1.29 3.76
C LEU A 8 -3.13 -1.37 4.08
N VAL A 9 -2.32 -0.66 3.31
CA VAL A 9 -0.86 -0.72 3.37
C VAL A 9 -0.26 0.67 3.38
N MET A 10 0.89 0.80 4.03
CA MET A 10 1.72 1.99 3.97
C MET A 10 2.90 1.71 3.05
N VAL A 11 3.16 2.65 2.14
CA VAL A 11 4.40 2.65 1.37
C VAL A 11 5.54 3.15 2.26
N ILE A 12 6.56 2.31 2.44
CA ILE A 12 7.74 2.55 3.26
C ILE A 12 9.00 2.45 2.40
N ASN A 13 9.99 3.28 2.69
CA ASN A 13 11.33 3.22 2.06
C ASN A 13 11.35 3.29 0.52
N HIS A 14 10.27 3.75 -0.13
CA HIS A 14 10.24 3.95 -1.58
C HIS A 14 10.70 5.38 -1.93
N PRO A 15 11.57 5.58 -2.94
CA PRO A 15 12.19 6.87 -3.20
C PRO A 15 11.23 7.95 -3.74
N LYS A 16 10.08 7.56 -4.29
CA LYS A 16 9.14 8.48 -4.96
C LYS A 16 7.69 8.37 -4.51
N LEU A 17 7.33 7.26 -3.87
CA LEU A 17 5.94 6.94 -3.52
C LEU A 17 5.88 6.88 -2.00
N GLN A 18 4.87 7.49 -1.41
CA GLN A 18 4.67 7.48 0.04
C GLN A 18 3.18 7.54 0.36
N GLY A 19 2.83 7.07 1.56
CA GLY A 19 1.49 7.23 2.10
C GLY A 19 0.67 5.95 2.11
N LEU A 20 -0.62 6.14 2.42
CA LEU A 20 -1.59 5.06 2.56
C LEU A 20 -2.09 4.61 1.20
N GLY A 21 -2.17 3.30 1.02
CA GLY A 21 -2.76 2.69 -0.15
C GLY A 21 -3.63 1.49 0.19
N LYS A 22 -4.36 1.03 -0.82
CA LYS A 22 -5.20 -0.15 -0.76
C LYS A 22 -4.75 -1.14 -1.83
N VAL A 23 -4.50 -2.38 -1.44
CA VAL A 23 -4.17 -3.45 -2.38
C VAL A 23 -5.38 -3.76 -3.24
N THR A 24 -5.23 -3.66 -4.56
CA THR A 24 -6.30 -3.92 -5.53
C THR A 24 -6.16 -5.28 -6.19
N GLU A 25 -4.93 -5.74 -6.35
CA GLU A 25 -4.56 -7.07 -6.83
C GLU A 25 -3.23 -7.53 -6.22
N ALA A 26 -3.15 -8.81 -5.87
CA ALA A 26 -1.94 -9.44 -5.37
C ALA A 26 -1.79 -10.82 -6.02
N SER A 27 -0.55 -11.18 -6.34
CA SER A 27 -0.20 -12.51 -6.82
C SER A 27 0.67 -13.21 -5.80
N ASP A 28 0.40 -14.50 -5.57
CA ASP A 28 1.22 -15.35 -4.71
C ASP A 28 2.52 -15.81 -5.40
N GLU A 29 2.64 -15.61 -6.71
CA GLU A 29 3.77 -16.07 -7.53
C GLU A 29 4.88 -15.02 -7.66
N ILE A 30 4.54 -13.73 -7.52
CA ILE A 30 5.48 -12.61 -7.67
C ILE A 30 5.40 -11.69 -6.45
N ALA A 31 6.56 -11.16 -6.04
CA ALA A 31 6.69 -10.25 -4.92
C ALA A 31 6.22 -8.81 -5.24
N LEU A 32 5.21 -8.67 -6.10
CA LEU A 32 4.68 -7.42 -6.61
C LEU A 32 3.16 -7.39 -6.39
N VAL A 33 2.66 -6.23 -5.99
CA VAL A 33 1.23 -6.01 -5.75
C VAL A 33 0.79 -4.69 -6.37
N TRP A 34 -0.44 -4.66 -6.87
CA TRP A 34 -1.08 -3.44 -7.30
C TRP A 34 -1.68 -2.73 -6.10
N VAL A 35 -1.30 -1.47 -5.93
CA VAL A 35 -1.71 -0.62 -4.81
C VAL A 35 -2.29 0.66 -5.37
N TYR A 36 -3.55 0.92 -5.02
CA TYR A 36 -4.15 2.23 -5.22
C TYR A 36 -3.70 3.17 -4.09
N LEU A 37 -2.94 4.21 -4.42
CA LEU A 37 -2.42 5.20 -3.48
C LEU A 37 -3.42 6.34 -3.32
N TYR A 38 -3.85 6.58 -2.08
CA TYR A 38 -4.85 7.61 -1.81
C TYR A 38 -4.31 9.03 -2.00
N ALA A 39 -3.03 9.25 -1.71
CA ALA A 39 -2.39 10.57 -1.82
C ALA A 39 -2.33 11.07 -3.28
N ASP A 40 -2.02 10.17 -4.20
CA ASP A 40 -1.80 10.47 -5.62
C ASP A 40 -3.02 10.14 -6.49
N ASN A 41 -4.05 9.50 -5.92
CA ASN A 41 -5.27 9.05 -6.61
C ASN A 41 -4.95 8.22 -7.87
N ASN A 42 -3.93 7.38 -7.78
CA ASN A 42 -3.45 6.54 -8.86
C ASN A 42 -3.21 5.11 -8.36
N GLU A 43 -3.00 4.19 -9.30
CA GLU A 43 -2.66 2.81 -9.01
C GLU A 43 -1.23 2.55 -9.50
N GLU A 44 -0.43 1.94 -8.63
CA GLU A 44 0.99 1.68 -8.85
C GLU A 44 1.32 0.22 -8.58
N PHE A 45 2.30 -0.30 -9.31
CA PHE A 45 2.79 -1.67 -9.12
C PHE A 45 4.04 -1.65 -8.23
N ILE A 46 3.90 -2.13 -7.00
CA ILE A 46 4.89 -1.92 -5.93
C ILE A 46 5.41 -3.28 -5.42
N HIS A 47 6.72 -3.35 -5.19
CA HIS A 47 7.34 -4.52 -4.56
C HIS A 47 6.98 -4.60 -3.08
N ILE A 48 6.69 -5.80 -2.57
CA ILE A 48 6.21 -6.01 -1.19
C ILE A 48 7.17 -5.49 -0.12
N ASP A 49 8.46 -5.39 -0.41
CA ASP A 49 9.47 -4.85 0.53
C ASP A 49 9.31 -3.36 0.80
N PHE A 50 8.61 -2.64 -0.09
CA PHE A 50 8.24 -1.24 0.12
C PHE A 50 6.90 -1.08 0.81
N LEU A 51 6.32 -2.17 1.33
CA LEU A 51 4.99 -2.15 1.92
C LEU A 51 5.02 -2.74 3.33
N LYS A 52 4.19 -2.16 4.18
CA LYS A 52 3.76 -2.79 5.43
C LYS A 52 2.24 -2.68 5.56
N HIS A 53 1.61 -3.54 6.34
CA HIS A 53 0.21 -3.34 6.73
C HIS A 53 0.10 -2.02 7.48
N ALA A 54 -0.89 -1.20 7.11
CA ALA A 54 -1.17 0.05 7.78
C ALA A 54 -1.68 -0.23 9.19
N THR A 55 -1.17 0.52 10.18
CA THR A 55 -1.70 0.46 11.54
C THR A 55 -3.02 1.23 11.65
N GLU A 56 -3.81 0.96 12.69
CA GLU A 56 -5.04 1.73 12.94
C GLU A 56 -4.78 3.23 13.08
N ASP A 57 -3.66 3.60 13.70
CA ASP A 57 -3.27 5.00 13.87
C ASP A 57 -2.92 5.67 12.54
N GLU A 58 -2.22 4.96 11.65
CA GLU A 58 -1.90 5.45 10.30
C GLU A 58 -3.17 5.64 9.46
N ILE A 59 -4.11 4.69 9.52
CA ILE A 59 -5.41 4.78 8.84
C ILE A 59 -6.22 5.96 9.38
N ARG A 60 -6.26 6.14 10.70
CA ARG A 60 -6.96 7.25 11.35
C ARG A 60 -6.34 8.59 11.00
N ALA A 61 -5.01 8.68 10.94
CA ALA A 61 -4.29 9.90 10.56
C ALA A 61 -4.63 10.31 9.12
N ALA A 62 -4.67 9.36 8.19
CA ALA A 62 -5.03 9.62 6.79
C ALA A 62 -6.50 10.02 6.62
N SER A 63 -7.40 9.54 7.49
CA SER A 63 -8.85 9.81 7.40
C SER A 63 -9.27 11.17 7.98
N LYS A 64 -8.38 11.88 8.67
CA LYS A 64 -8.65 13.20 9.28
C LYS A 64 -8.22 14.37 8.40
N SER A 65 -7.61 14.10 7.25
CA SER A 65 -7.07 15.11 6.35
C SER A 65 -8.00 15.44 5.20
#